data_AF-A0A4R3Z981-F1
#
_entry.id   AF-A0A4R3Z981-F1
#
_cell.length_a   1.000
_cell.length_b   1.000
_cell.length_c   1.000
_cell.angle_alpha   90.00
_cell.angle_beta   90.00
_cell.angle_gamma   90.00
#
_symmetry.space_group_name_H-M   'P 1'
#
loop_
_entity.id
_entity.type
_entity.pdbx_description
1 polymer ?
#
loop_
_entity_poly.entity_id
_entity_poly.type
_entity_poly.pdbx_seq_one_letter_code
_entity_poly.pdbx_strand_id
1 'polypeptide(L)'
;MQSFYHLDQLIQGYFNQDHDLINEGEDTIEGTIELYKKTAPNWMLKELAEEVDSFLELYGDRLDKEFKSRYGFDFSPELWDSTPFDFLMTVRRLALSSK
;
A
#
# COMPACT_ATOMS: atom_id res chain seq x y z
N MET A 1 -2.57 -18.34 3.21
CA MET A 1 -2.37 -16.93 3.62
C MET A 1 -3.70 -16.20 3.46
N GLN A 2 -4.04 -15.29 4.37
CA GLN A 2 -5.16 -14.35 4.17
C GLN A 2 -4.89 -13.54 2.88
N SER A 3 -5.93 -13.30 2.07
CA SER A 3 -5.84 -12.48 0.86
C SER A 3 -6.08 -11.00 1.21
N PHE A 4 -5.25 -10.09 0.70
CA PHE A 4 -5.44 -8.64 0.79
C PHE A 4 -5.38 -8.08 -0.63
N TYR A 5 -6.43 -8.35 -1.40
CA TYR A 5 -6.40 -8.24 -2.86
C TYR A 5 -6.11 -6.82 -3.34
N HIS A 6 -6.72 -5.81 -2.71
CA HIS A 6 -6.55 -4.41 -3.11
C HIS A 6 -5.20 -3.87 -2.65
N LEU A 7 -4.72 -4.29 -1.48
CA LEU A 7 -3.37 -3.96 -1.02
C LEU A 7 -2.31 -4.58 -1.93
N ASP A 8 -2.51 -5.84 -2.34
CA ASP A 8 -1.65 -6.55 -3.29
C ASP A 8 -1.63 -5.82 -4.64
N GLN A 9 -2.79 -5.37 -5.14
CA GLN A 9 -2.91 -4.59 -6.37
C GLN A 9 -2.20 -3.23 -6.29
N LEU A 10 -2.33 -2.52 -5.16
CA LEU A 10 -1.63 -1.25 -4.96
C LEU A 10 -0.11 -1.47 -5.02
N ILE A 11 0.40 -2.46 -4.29
CA ILE A 11 1.85 -2.69 -4.19
C ILE A 11 2.39 -3.18 -5.53
N GLN A 12 1.79 -4.22 -6.12
CA GLN A 12 2.28 -4.80 -7.37
C GLN A 12 2.04 -3.89 -8.58
N GLY A 13 1.05 -3.01 -8.53
CA GLY A 13 0.71 -2.10 -9.63
C GLY A 13 1.50 -0.80 -9.61
N TYR A 14 1.91 -0.32 -8.43
CA TYR A 14 2.44 1.04 -8.29
C TYR A 14 3.74 1.12 -7.46
N PHE A 15 3.96 0.25 -6.48
CA PHE A 15 5.16 0.30 -5.62
C PHE A 15 6.22 -0.76 -5.95
N ASN A 16 6.02 -1.50 -7.03
CA ASN A 16 6.91 -2.57 -7.45
C ASN A 16 8.32 -2.04 -7.84
N GLN A 17 9.19 -2.95 -8.25
CA GLN A 17 10.58 -2.62 -8.62
C GLN A 17 10.69 -1.64 -9.80
N ASP A 18 9.66 -1.53 -10.64
CA ASP A 18 9.61 -0.66 -11.82
C ASP A 18 8.86 0.66 -11.54
N HIS A 19 8.61 1.03 -10.27
CA HIS A 19 7.83 2.22 -9.89
C HIS A 19 8.32 3.51 -10.57
N ASP A 20 9.63 3.67 -10.73
CA ASP A 20 10.29 4.82 -11.38
C ASP A 20 9.99 4.89 -12.88
N LEU A 21 9.69 3.76 -13.52
CA LEU A 21 9.32 3.65 -14.93
C LEU A 21 7.82 3.85 -15.17
N ILE A 22 6.97 3.45 -14.23
CA ILE A 22 5.50 3.36 -14.44
C ILE A 22 4.70 4.51 -13.85
N ASN A 23 5.25 5.26 -12.88
CA ASN A 23 4.53 6.32 -12.16
C ASN A 23 4.85 7.74 -12.63
N GLU A 24 5.27 7.92 -13.89
CA GLU A 24 5.55 9.24 -14.48
C GLU A 24 6.58 10.09 -13.69
N GLY A 25 7.50 9.43 -12.97
CA GLY A 25 8.53 10.09 -12.15
C GLY A 25 8.09 10.49 -10.74
N GLU A 26 6.91 10.08 -10.29
CA GLU A 26 6.49 10.21 -8.89
C GLU A 26 7.29 9.27 -7.98
N ASP A 27 7.86 9.81 -6.90
CA ASP A 27 8.78 9.14 -5.99
C ASP A 27 8.37 9.27 -4.51
N THR A 28 7.14 9.72 -4.23
CA THR A 28 6.58 9.80 -2.87
C THR A 28 5.46 8.79 -2.64
N ILE A 29 5.37 8.22 -1.42
CA ILE A 29 4.31 7.27 -1.07
C ILE A 29 2.94 7.89 -1.30
N GLU A 30 2.73 9.12 -0.82
CA GLU A 30 1.47 9.83 -0.99
C GLU A 30 1.12 10.04 -2.46
N GLY A 31 2.07 10.52 -3.27
CA GLY A 31 1.83 10.76 -4.68
C GLY A 31 1.52 9.48 -5.45
N THR A 32 2.25 8.40 -5.19
CA THR A 32 1.99 7.07 -5.77
C THR A 32 0.59 6.55 -5.40
N ILE A 33 0.16 6.72 -4.15
CA ILE A 33 -1.21 6.36 -3.74
C ILE A 33 -2.25 7.25 -4.42
N GLU A 34 -1.98 8.55 -4.60
CA GLU A 34 -2.88 9.44 -5.35
C GLU A 34 -2.99 9.07 -6.84
N LEU A 35 -1.92 8.55 -7.46
CA LEU A 35 -1.99 7.97 -8.81
C LEU A 35 -2.93 6.76 -8.85
N TYR A 36 -2.81 5.83 -7.90
CA TYR A 36 -3.74 4.70 -7.77
C TYR A 36 -5.19 5.18 -7.56
N LYS A 37 -5.41 6.16 -6.68
CA LYS A 37 -6.75 6.72 -6.41
C LYS A 37 -7.42 7.30 -7.64
N LYS A 38 -6.67 7.88 -8.59
CA LYS A 38 -7.24 8.40 -9.84
C LYS A 38 -7.93 7.30 -10.67
N THR A 39 -7.48 6.05 -10.56
CA THR A 39 -7.95 4.93 -11.38
C THR A 39 -8.88 3.97 -10.62
N ALA A 40 -8.72 3.81 -9.30
CA ALA A 40 -9.49 2.89 -8.47
C ALA A 40 -10.88 3.46 -8.10
N PRO A 41 -12.02 2.77 -8.31
CA PRO A 41 -13.34 3.27 -7.91
C PRO A 41 -13.49 3.41 -6.38
N ASN A 42 -14.41 4.27 -5.92
CA ASN A 42 -14.55 4.57 -4.47
C ASN A 42 -14.83 3.34 -3.60
N TRP A 43 -15.56 2.34 -4.10
CA TRP A 43 -15.82 1.11 -3.36
C TRP A 43 -14.53 0.30 -3.13
N MET A 44 -13.63 0.28 -4.11
CA MET A 44 -12.33 -0.39 -4.01
C MET A 44 -11.43 0.30 -2.99
N LEU A 45 -11.44 1.65 -2.95
CA LEU A 45 -10.71 2.40 -1.94
C LEU A 45 -11.23 2.13 -0.51
N LYS A 46 -12.55 1.97 -0.35
CA LYS A 46 -13.13 1.56 0.94
C LYS A 46 -12.67 0.16 1.35
N GLU A 47 -12.70 -0.80 0.43
CA GLU A 47 -12.23 -2.16 0.69
C GLU A 47 -10.73 -2.21 0.98
N LEU A 48 -9.91 -1.41 0.29
CA LEU A 48 -8.47 -1.26 0.58
C LEU A 48 -8.23 -0.79 2.02
N ALA A 49 -9.00 0.19 2.50
CA ALA A 49 -8.88 0.66 3.88
C ALA A 49 -9.29 -0.43 4.90
N GLU A 50 -10.32 -1.22 4.60
CA GLU A 50 -10.76 -2.37 5.42
C GLU A 50 -9.73 -3.51 5.42
N GLU A 51 -9.06 -3.74 4.30
CA GLU A 51 -7.94 -4.68 4.19
C GLU A 51 -6.74 -4.24 5.03
N VAL A 52 -6.40 -2.95 5.05
CA VAL A 52 -5.37 -2.41 5.94
C VAL A 52 -5.73 -2.62 7.41
N ASP A 53 -6.97 -2.29 7.81
CA ASP A 53 -7.45 -2.51 9.18
C ASP A 53 -7.31 -3.99 9.57
N SER A 54 -7.73 -4.90 8.69
CA SER A 54 -7.62 -6.34 8.88
C SER A 54 -6.15 -6.81 8.95
N PHE A 55 -5.25 -6.24 8.13
CA PHE A 55 -3.84 -6.58 8.14
C PHE A 55 -3.20 -6.21 9.48
N LEU A 56 -3.46 -4.99 9.96
CA LEU A 56 -2.95 -4.50 11.24
C LEU A 56 -3.51 -5.33 12.42
N GLU A 57 -4.79 -5.68 12.40
CA GLU A 57 -5.42 -6.51 13.44
C GLU A 57 -4.81 -7.93 13.48
N LEU A 58 -4.63 -8.57 12.32
CA LEU A 58 -4.15 -9.95 12.25
C LEU A 58 -2.64 -10.09 12.53
N TYR A 59 -1.87 -9.05 12.25
CA TYR A 59 -0.41 -9.14 12.21
C TYR A 59 0.32 -8.14 13.11
N GLY A 60 -0.36 -7.31 13.90
CA GLY A 60 0.25 -6.25 14.71
C GLY A 60 1.56 -6.63 15.43
N ASP A 61 1.57 -7.75 16.17
CA ASP A 61 2.75 -8.22 16.91
C ASP A 61 3.93 -8.68 16.03
N ARG A 62 3.68 -8.93 14.74
CA ARG A 62 4.66 -9.43 13.76
C ARG A 62 4.59 -8.67 12.43
N LEU A 63 4.15 -7.41 12.47
CA LEU A 63 3.79 -6.63 11.30
C LEU A 63 4.91 -6.59 10.27
N ASP A 64 6.10 -6.16 10.69
CA ASP A 64 7.28 -6.03 9.82
C ASP A 64 7.66 -7.36 9.18
N LYS A 65 7.59 -8.45 9.94
CA LYS A 65 7.92 -9.80 9.45
C LYS A 65 6.92 -10.25 8.40
N GLU A 66 5.62 -10.07 8.64
CA GLU A 66 4.59 -10.46 7.68
C GLU A 66 4.66 -9.61 6.42
N PHE A 67 4.77 -8.28 6.57
CA PHE A 67 4.88 -7.35 5.45
C PHE A 67 6.08 -7.68 4.57
N LYS A 68 7.27 -7.83 5.17
CA LYS A 68 8.48 -8.21 4.45
C LYS A 68 8.38 -9.58 3.78
N SER A 69 7.73 -10.55 4.43
CA SER A 69 7.53 -11.88 3.85
C SER A 69 6.61 -11.86 2.63
N ARG A 70 5.65 -10.93 2.57
CA ARG A 70 4.68 -10.81 1.47
C ARG A 70 5.19 -9.94 0.34
N TYR A 71 5.75 -8.78 0.68
CA TYR A 71 6.02 -7.69 -0.26
C TYR A 71 7.49 -7.37 -0.42
N GLY A 72 8.38 -7.88 0.44
CA GLY A 72 9.79 -7.46 0.47
C GLY A 72 10.60 -7.78 -0.78
N PHE A 73 10.07 -8.59 -1.70
CA PHE A 73 10.64 -8.73 -3.05
C PHE A 73 10.30 -7.53 -3.93
N ASP A 74 9.08 -7.02 -3.86
CA ASP A 74 8.56 -5.97 -4.74
C ASP A 74 8.76 -4.57 -4.15
N PHE A 75 8.57 -4.42 -2.83
CA PHE A 75 8.48 -3.13 -2.15
C PHE A 75 9.00 -3.20 -0.71
N SER A 76 9.77 -2.18 -0.32
CA SER A 76 10.27 -1.97 1.04
C SER A 76 9.99 -0.52 1.46
N PRO A 77 9.07 -0.26 2.40
CA PRO A 77 8.76 1.09 2.89
C PRO A 77 9.99 1.85 3.40
N GLU A 78 10.99 1.14 3.90
CA GLU A 78 12.24 1.70 4.43
C GLU A 78 13.10 2.37 3.36
N LEU A 79 12.93 2.01 2.09
CA LEU A 79 13.59 2.69 0.96
C LEU A 79 12.91 4.03 0.60
N TRP A 80 11.76 4.30 1.20
CA TRP A 80 10.94 5.50 1.02
C TRP A 80 10.82 6.29 2.34
N ASP A 81 11.83 6.17 3.23
CA ASP A 81 11.86 6.81 4.55
C ASP A 81 10.62 6.52 5.43
N SER A 82 10.05 5.32 5.30
CA SER A 82 8.82 4.90 5.99
C SER A 82 9.00 3.57 6.73
N THR A 83 7.95 3.14 7.42
CA THR A 83 7.83 1.81 8.04
C THR A 83 6.62 1.08 7.48
N PRO A 84 6.53 -0.26 7.58
CA PRO A 84 5.30 -0.98 7.21
C PRO A 84 4.04 -0.41 7.88
N PHE A 85 4.14 -0.02 9.16
CA PHE A 85 3.04 0.61 9.88
C PHE A 85 2.65 1.97 9.28
N ASP A 86 3.62 2.86 9.11
CA ASP A 86 3.36 4.22 8.60
C ASP A 86 2.86 4.20 7.16
N PHE A 87 3.42 3.32 6.31
CA PHE A 87 2.94 3.08 4.96
C PHE A 87 1.46 2.66 4.96
N LEU A 88 1.11 1.62 5.72
CA LEU A 88 -0.26 1.12 5.81
C LEU A 88 -1.23 2.20 6.32
N MET A 89 -0.83 2.96 7.34
CA MET A 89 -1.64 4.07 7.86
C MET A 89 -1.83 5.19 6.83
N THR A 90 -0.81 5.49 6.02
CA THR A 90 -0.92 6.44 4.91
C THR A 90 -1.85 5.92 3.81
N VAL A 91 -1.74 4.66 3.42
CA VAL A 91 -2.66 4.00 2.47
C VAL A 91 -4.10 4.13 2.97
N ARG A 92 -4.36 3.72 4.21
CA ARG A 92 -5.69 3.79 4.83
C ARG A 92 -6.25 5.22 4.83
N ARG A 93 -5.44 6.19 5.26
CA ARG A 93 -5.82 7.60 5.34
C ARG A 93 -6.20 8.17 3.98
N LEU A 94 -5.40 7.91 2.95
CA LEU A 94 -5.64 8.44 1.60
C LEU A 94 -6.77 7.71 0.88
N ALA A 95 -6.94 6.41 1.12
CA ALA A 95 -8.06 5.65 0.56
C ALA A 95 -9.43 6.14 1.06
N LEU A 96 -9.47 6.66 2.30
CA LEU A 96 -10.69 7.25 2.89
C LEU A 96 -10.83 8.76 2.66
N SER A 97 -9.82 9.43 2.08
CA SER A 97 -9.93 10.85 1.76
C SER A 97 -10.70 11.05 0.46
N SER A 98 -11.33 12.23 0.33
CA SER A 98 -11.95 12.63 -0.93
C SER A 98 -10.93 12.59 -2.07
N LYS A 99 -11.39 12.21 -3.26
CA LYS A 99 -10.63 12.32 -4.50
C LYS A 99 -10.62 13.74 -5.04
#